data_AF-A0A2H0QSH5-F1
#
_entry.id   AF-A0A2H0QSH5-F1
#
_cell.length_a   1.000
_cell.length_b   1.000
_cell.length_c   1.000
_cell.angle_alpha   90.00
_cell.angle_beta   90.00
_cell.angle_gamma   90.00
#
_symmetry.space_group_name_H-M   'P 1'
#
loop_
_entity.id
_entity.type
_entity.pdbx_description
1 polymer ?
#
loop_
_entity_poly.entity_id
_entity_poly.type
_entity_poly.pdbx_seq_one_letter_code
_entity_poly.pdbx_strand_id
1 'polypeptide(L)'
;MKKGFISLLFTLSLALSCVPMISFAQESREYTLLAPLPLGQGGTEVTRTDFAGYINGMYRFVLGVAGILAVIMIIYAGFVYMTTDAFQKKQEGREHIKNAILGLLLAISTWLILNTINPNLLQFNFQIQRPVTTVQPLVIPGSGSPDNGAAGPNNQFCTTCSSLAGTRLPLKQGQGDELDAEMIAKLQAFNQDMSGTNWQITEAFPPTTTKHKDQCHYNGTCIDANFTPGTPATATNIDNFISTAAEHKMIAEYEVPTEADRTRLRNEGATGTILVVPGVVPHFSVYNAQAPQTN
;
A
#
# COMPACT_ATOMS: atom_id res chain seq x y z
N MET A 1 -4.14 33.74 43.04
CA MET A 1 -5.09 33.02 42.16
C MET A 1 -4.64 32.93 40.69
N LYS A 2 -4.06 33.97 40.06
CA LYS A 2 -3.69 33.94 38.62
C LYS A 2 -2.57 32.95 38.21
N LYS A 3 -1.57 32.70 39.07
CA LYS A 3 -0.42 31.82 38.73
C LYS A 3 -0.80 30.33 38.69
N GLY A 4 -1.70 29.89 39.58
CA GLY A 4 -2.19 28.51 39.60
C GLY A 4 -3.10 28.18 38.42
N PHE A 5 -3.89 29.15 37.95
CA PHE A 5 -4.78 28.97 36.81
C PHE A 5 -4.00 28.81 35.48
N ILE A 6 -2.92 29.57 35.30
CA ILE A 6 -2.06 29.45 34.11
C ILE A 6 -1.29 28.12 34.12
N SER A 7 -0.81 27.68 35.28
CA SER A 7 -0.15 26.38 35.41
C SER A 7 -1.11 25.22 35.11
N LEU A 8 -2.37 25.31 35.56
CA LEU A 8 -3.40 24.29 35.32
C LEU A 8 -3.77 24.21 33.82
N LEU A 9 -3.90 25.36 33.15
CA LEU A 9 -4.18 25.44 31.71
C LEU A 9 -3.02 24.88 30.88
N PHE A 10 -1.77 25.14 31.28
CA PHE A 10 -0.59 24.64 30.58
C PHE A 10 -0.43 23.13 30.75
N THR A 11 -0.70 22.59 31.95
CA THR A 11 -0.68 21.14 32.18
C THR A 11 -1.85 20.42 31.51
N LEU A 12 -3.04 21.04 31.44
CA LEU A 12 -4.19 20.48 30.74
C LEU A 12 -3.98 20.46 29.23
N SER A 13 -3.36 21.49 28.66
CA SER A 13 -2.97 21.54 27.24
C SER A 13 -1.90 20.49 26.90
N LEU A 14 -0.93 20.26 27.80
CA LEU A 14 0.11 19.26 27.60
C LEU A 14 -0.45 17.83 27.77
N ALA A 15 -1.35 17.62 28.73
CA ALA A 15 -2.05 16.34 28.90
C ALA A 15 -3.00 16.04 27.73
N LEU A 16 -3.68 17.05 27.18
CA LEU A 16 -4.55 16.90 26.00
C LEU A 16 -3.76 16.61 24.72
N SER A 17 -2.49 17.05 24.63
CA SER A 17 -1.58 16.68 23.54
C SER A 17 -1.04 15.25 23.63
N CYS A 18 -1.13 14.60 24.80
CA CYS A 18 -0.75 13.19 25.00
C CYS A 18 -1.90 12.20 24.75
N VAL A 19 -3.10 12.66 24.38
CA VAL A 19 -4.24 11.80 24.02
C VAL A 19 -4.41 11.84 22.50
N PRO A 20 -3.53 11.16 21.76
CA PRO A 20 -4.02 9.99 21.03
C PRO A 20 -2.97 8.86 21.04
N MET A 21 -3.01 8.00 22.06
CA MET A 21 -2.42 6.66 22.00
C MET A 21 -3.47 5.55 22.09
N ILE A 22 -4.75 5.87 21.87
CA ILE A 22 -5.77 4.85 21.64
C ILE A 22 -5.74 4.57 20.15
N SER A 23 -4.96 3.56 19.80
CA SER A 23 -4.88 2.95 18.48
C SER A 23 -6.29 2.58 17.99
N PHE A 24 -6.82 3.34 17.04
CA PHE A 24 -7.77 2.79 16.08
C PHE A 24 -6.94 1.95 15.09
N ALA A 25 -7.14 0.65 15.15
CA ALA A 25 -6.54 -0.31 14.24
C ALA A 25 -6.95 0.03 12.81
N GLN A 26 -6.03 0.58 12.01
CA GLN A 26 -6.28 0.86 10.60
C GLN A 26 -5.73 -0.28 9.76
N GLU A 27 -6.62 -1.17 9.37
CA GLU A 27 -6.43 -2.07 8.24
C GLU A 27 -6.33 -1.20 6.97
N SER A 28 -5.42 -1.49 6.03
CA SER A 28 -5.40 -0.87 4.71
C SER A 28 -6.56 -1.41 3.86
N ARG A 29 -7.79 -1.22 4.34
CA ARG A 29 -8.99 -1.47 3.57
C ARG A 29 -9.15 -0.30 2.62
N GLU A 30 -9.07 -0.59 1.33
CA GLU A 30 -9.59 0.30 0.31
C GLU A 30 -11.04 0.65 0.69
N TYR A 31 -11.32 1.92 0.97
CA TYR A 31 -12.64 2.37 1.41
C TYR A 31 -13.25 3.28 0.35
N THR A 32 -14.60 3.29 0.29
CA THR A 32 -15.30 4.19 -0.63
C THR A 32 -15.28 5.60 -0.04
N LEU A 33 -14.77 6.55 -0.80
CA LEU A 33 -14.70 7.95 -0.38
C LEU A 33 -16.10 8.58 -0.38
N LEU A 34 -16.49 9.21 0.72
CA LEU A 34 -17.72 10.02 0.77
C LEU A 34 -17.56 11.35 0.01
N ALA A 35 -16.33 11.84 -0.12
CA ALA A 35 -15.97 13.03 -0.86
C ALA A 35 -14.80 12.69 -1.81
N PRO A 36 -15.09 12.13 -3.00
CA PRO A 36 -14.06 11.83 -3.97
C PRO A 36 -13.40 13.12 -4.45
N LEU A 37 -12.07 13.13 -4.47
CA LEU A 37 -11.28 14.22 -5.05
C LEU A 37 -10.86 13.83 -6.47
N PRO A 38 -10.70 14.80 -7.39
CA PRO A 38 -10.28 14.58 -8.77
C PRO A 38 -8.77 14.28 -8.86
N LEU A 39 -8.35 13.17 -8.27
CA LEU A 39 -6.94 12.79 -8.09
C LEU A 39 -6.42 11.87 -9.19
N GLY A 40 -7.30 11.33 -10.02
CA GLY A 40 -6.95 10.44 -11.12
C GLY A 40 -6.35 11.19 -12.31
N GLN A 41 -5.81 10.45 -13.27
CA GLN A 41 -5.28 11.05 -14.50
C GLN A 41 -6.36 11.90 -15.18
N GLY A 42 -5.98 13.11 -15.58
CA GLY A 42 -6.89 14.08 -16.20
C GLY A 42 -7.92 14.69 -15.25
N GLY A 43 -7.77 14.56 -13.93
CA GLY A 43 -8.72 15.07 -12.95
C GLY A 43 -9.94 14.17 -12.75
N THR A 44 -9.80 12.88 -13.04
CA THR A 44 -10.86 11.90 -12.79
C THR A 44 -11.06 11.67 -11.29
N GLU A 45 -12.31 11.50 -10.87
CA GLU A 45 -12.64 11.19 -9.49
C GLU A 45 -12.13 9.80 -9.12
N VAL A 46 -11.33 9.73 -8.04
CA VAL A 46 -10.97 8.47 -7.41
C VAL A 46 -12.03 8.19 -6.36
N THR A 47 -12.78 7.10 -6.49
CA THR A 47 -13.90 6.77 -5.59
C THR A 47 -13.53 5.77 -4.50
N ARG A 48 -12.41 5.07 -4.68
CA ARG A 48 -11.85 4.12 -3.71
C ARG A 48 -10.34 4.28 -3.62
N THR A 49 -9.84 4.36 -2.39
CA THR A 49 -8.42 4.46 -2.08
C THR A 49 -8.22 4.15 -0.59
N ASP A 50 -6.99 3.95 -0.17
CA ASP A 50 -6.63 3.84 1.24
C ASP A 50 -6.35 5.23 1.84
N PHE A 51 -6.12 5.30 3.16
CA PHE A 51 -5.91 6.57 3.83
C PHE A 51 -4.63 7.28 3.33
N ALA A 52 -3.57 6.51 3.10
CA ALA A 52 -2.31 7.02 2.60
C ALA A 52 -2.47 7.63 1.20
N GLY A 53 -3.15 6.92 0.29
CA GLY A 53 -3.47 7.39 -1.05
C GLY A 53 -4.34 8.64 -1.05
N TYR A 54 -5.38 8.69 -0.19
CA TYR A 54 -6.23 9.87 -0.06
C TYR A 54 -5.46 11.10 0.41
N ILE A 55 -4.65 10.98 1.48
CA ILE A 55 -3.87 12.11 2.02
C ILE A 55 -2.79 12.58 1.03
N ASN A 56 -2.09 11.65 0.37
CA ASN A 56 -1.10 12.00 -0.64
C ASN A 56 -1.76 12.75 -1.82
N GLY A 57 -2.90 12.25 -2.28
CA GLY A 57 -3.68 12.91 -3.32
C GLY A 57 -4.19 14.29 -2.89
N MET A 58 -4.76 14.41 -1.70
CA MET A 58 -5.23 15.69 -1.14
C MET A 58 -4.10 16.72 -1.09
N TYR A 59 -2.90 16.31 -0.68
CA TYR A 59 -1.72 17.20 -0.66
C TYR A 59 -1.38 17.72 -2.06
N ARG A 60 -1.34 16.83 -3.07
CA ARG A 60 -1.08 17.21 -4.47
C ARG A 60 -2.18 18.13 -5.02
N PHE A 61 -3.44 17.87 -4.66
CA PHE A 61 -4.57 18.71 -5.05
C PHE A 61 -4.46 20.12 -4.47
N VAL A 62 -4.17 20.26 -3.18
CA VAL A 62 -3.98 21.57 -2.53
C VAL A 62 -2.83 22.36 -3.15
N LEU A 63 -1.70 21.71 -3.46
CA LEU A 63 -0.60 22.37 -4.16
C LEU A 63 -1.00 22.86 -5.56
N GLY A 64 -1.77 22.07 -6.31
CA GLY A 64 -2.31 22.46 -7.61
C GLY A 64 -3.21 23.69 -7.52
N VAL A 65 -4.16 23.67 -6.57
CA VAL A 65 -5.07 24.81 -6.33
C VAL A 65 -4.30 26.05 -5.90
N ALA A 66 -3.31 25.92 -5.01
CA ALA A 66 -2.46 27.03 -4.59
C ALA A 66 -1.71 27.66 -5.77
N GLY A 67 -1.21 26.85 -6.70
CA GLY A 67 -0.56 27.34 -7.94
C GLY A 67 -1.51 28.16 -8.81
N ILE A 68 -2.72 27.66 -9.06
CA ILE A 68 -3.73 28.37 -9.87
C ILE A 68 -4.11 29.71 -9.21
N LEU A 69 -4.38 29.71 -7.90
CA LEU A 69 -4.71 30.93 -7.16
C LEU A 69 -3.57 31.94 -7.18
N ALA A 70 -2.32 31.49 -7.05
CA ALA A 70 -1.16 32.37 -7.15
C ALA A 70 -1.08 33.05 -8.53
N VAL A 71 -1.29 32.31 -9.62
CA VAL A 71 -1.30 32.87 -10.98
C VAL A 71 -2.41 33.92 -11.14
N ILE A 72 -3.63 33.62 -10.68
CA ILE A 72 -4.75 34.57 -10.75
C ILE A 72 -4.42 35.86 -10.00
N MET A 73 -3.87 35.76 -8.78
CA MET A 73 -3.49 36.93 -7.98
C MET A 73 -2.36 37.74 -8.62
N ILE A 74 -1.38 37.08 -9.24
CA ILE A 74 -0.29 37.75 -9.96
C ILE A 74 -0.82 38.51 -11.18
N ILE A 75 -1.74 37.91 -11.94
CA ILE A 75 -2.36 38.58 -13.11
C ILE A 75 -3.15 39.80 -12.64
N TYR A 76 -4.01 39.65 -11.64
CA TYR A 76 -4.81 40.74 -11.09
C TYR A 76 -3.93 41.88 -10.57
N ALA A 77 -2.93 41.56 -9.76
CA ALA A 77 -2.04 42.55 -9.17
C ALA A 77 -1.11 43.20 -10.22
N GLY A 78 -0.71 42.45 -11.24
CA GLY A 78 0.03 42.95 -12.40
C GLY A 78 -0.78 43.96 -13.20
N PHE A 79 -2.06 43.67 -13.44
CA PHE A 79 -2.97 44.61 -14.09
C PHE A 79 -3.11 45.89 -13.27
N VAL A 80 -3.44 45.78 -11.97
CA VAL A 80 -3.56 46.94 -11.07
C VAL A 80 -2.29 47.79 -11.07
N TYR A 81 -1.12 47.16 -11.03
CA TYR A 81 0.17 47.86 -11.05
C TYR A 81 0.43 48.62 -12.35
N MET A 82 0.04 48.06 -13.50
CA MET A 82 0.26 48.67 -14.82
C MET A 82 -0.75 49.76 -15.16
N THR A 83 -2.00 49.65 -14.71
CA THR A 83 -3.08 50.55 -15.14
C THR A 83 -3.37 51.71 -14.20
N THR A 84 -2.82 51.72 -12.99
CA THR A 84 -3.03 52.80 -12.02
C THR A 84 -1.85 53.78 -12.03
N ASP A 85 -2.14 55.09 -11.92
CA ASP A 85 -1.11 56.10 -11.65
C ASP A 85 -1.02 56.48 -10.17
N ALA A 86 -2.00 56.08 -9.36
CA ALA A 86 -2.00 56.32 -7.92
C ALA A 86 -0.86 55.52 -7.25
N PHE A 87 0.07 56.25 -6.60
CA PHE A 87 1.23 55.68 -5.92
C PHE A 87 0.84 54.57 -4.92
N GLN A 88 -0.20 54.79 -4.12
CA GLN A 88 -0.69 53.80 -3.15
C GLN A 88 -1.15 52.50 -3.82
N LYS A 89 -1.84 52.57 -4.96
CA LYS A 89 -2.32 51.39 -5.70
C LYS A 89 -1.18 50.63 -6.38
N LYS A 90 -0.13 51.32 -6.83
CA LYS A 90 1.10 50.65 -7.30
C LYS A 90 1.79 49.88 -6.18
N GLN A 91 1.87 50.47 -4.99
CA GLN A 91 2.45 49.80 -3.82
C GLN A 91 1.64 48.57 -3.42
N GLU A 92 0.31 48.70 -3.39
CA GLU A 92 -0.62 47.60 -3.11
C GLU A 92 -0.47 46.45 -4.13
N GLY A 93 -0.40 46.75 -5.44
CA GLY A 93 -0.18 45.74 -6.47
C GLY A 93 1.13 44.97 -6.30
N ARG A 94 2.23 45.68 -5.96
CA ARG A 94 3.51 45.02 -5.66
C ARG A 94 3.43 44.12 -4.42
N GLU A 95 2.71 44.55 -3.41
CA GLU A 95 2.51 43.78 -2.19
C GLU A 95 1.72 42.49 -2.46
N HIS A 96 0.65 42.56 -3.25
CA HIS A 96 -0.13 41.39 -3.67
C HIS A 96 0.71 40.39 -4.48
N ILE A 97 1.53 40.87 -5.43
CA ILE A 97 2.46 40.00 -6.18
C ILE A 97 3.43 39.30 -5.21
N LYS A 98 4.03 40.07 -4.28
CA LYS A 98 4.96 39.52 -3.29
C LYS A 98 4.29 38.47 -2.40
N ASN A 99 3.08 38.74 -1.93
CA ASN A 99 2.33 37.83 -1.06
C ASN A 99 1.92 36.55 -1.80
N ALA A 100 1.51 36.65 -3.07
CA ALA A 100 1.21 35.48 -3.90
C ALA A 100 2.46 34.60 -4.12
N ILE A 101 3.61 35.22 -4.42
CA ILE A 101 4.88 34.50 -4.58
C ILE A 101 5.33 33.86 -3.26
N LEU A 102 5.23 34.58 -2.15
CA LEU A 102 5.61 34.05 -0.82
C LEU A 102 4.69 32.89 -0.40
N GLY A 103 3.38 33.00 -0.64
CA GLY A 103 2.44 31.92 -0.35
C GLY A 103 2.74 30.66 -1.17
N LEU A 104 3.02 30.83 -2.47
CA LEU A 104 3.40 29.71 -3.34
C LEU A 104 4.75 29.10 -2.92
N LEU A 105 5.74 29.94 -2.59
CA LEU A 105 7.04 29.48 -2.09
C LEU A 105 6.90 28.71 -0.78
N LEU A 106 6.00 29.13 0.12
CA LEU A 106 5.74 28.44 1.38
C LEU A 106 5.09 27.06 1.14
N ALA A 107 4.14 26.99 0.21
CA ALA A 107 3.50 25.73 -0.17
C ALA A 107 4.53 24.75 -0.79
N ILE A 108 5.35 25.22 -1.72
CA ILE A 108 6.40 24.40 -2.36
C ILE A 108 7.51 24.06 -1.37
N SER A 109 7.91 24.98 -0.48
CA SER A 109 8.97 24.73 0.50
C SER A 109 8.58 23.64 1.49
N THR A 110 7.30 23.54 1.84
CA THR A 110 6.79 22.43 2.66
C THR A 110 7.11 21.09 1.99
N TRP A 111 6.81 20.96 0.70
CA TRP A 111 7.13 19.75 -0.07
C TRP A 111 8.65 19.54 -0.19
N LEU A 112 9.40 20.61 -0.49
CA LEU A 112 10.85 20.56 -0.69
C LEU A 112 11.56 20.10 0.58
N ILE A 113 11.21 20.65 1.75
CA ILE A 113 11.80 20.27 3.05
C ILE A 113 11.53 18.80 3.34
N LEU A 114 10.27 18.36 3.20
CA LEU A 114 9.90 16.95 3.38
C LEU A 114 10.72 16.05 2.44
N ASN A 115 10.78 16.40 1.16
CA ASN A 115 11.50 15.64 0.13
C ASN A 115 13.02 15.60 0.37
N THR A 116 13.61 16.70 0.83
CA THR A 116 15.06 16.80 1.07
C THR A 116 15.49 16.07 2.34
N ILE A 117 14.70 16.12 3.41
CA ILE A 117 15.02 15.39 4.65
C ILE A 117 14.88 13.89 4.40
N ASN A 118 13.73 13.46 3.86
CA ASN A 118 13.51 12.08 3.51
C ASN A 118 12.29 11.98 2.58
N PRO A 119 12.46 11.58 1.30
CA PRO A 119 11.35 11.45 0.36
C PRO A 119 10.30 10.43 0.83
N ASN A 120 10.65 9.51 1.72
CA ASN A 120 9.70 8.58 2.33
C ASN A 120 8.74 9.26 3.30
N LEU A 121 8.97 10.50 3.75
CA LEU A 121 8.00 11.26 4.54
C LEU A 121 6.82 11.77 3.70
N LEU A 122 7.00 11.83 2.38
CA LEU A 122 5.92 12.09 1.42
C LEU A 122 5.15 10.81 1.07
N GLN A 123 5.73 9.65 1.38
CA GLN A 123 5.10 8.35 1.28
C GLN A 123 4.53 7.99 2.66
N PHE A 124 3.25 8.25 2.88
CA PHE A 124 2.57 7.90 4.13
C PHE A 124 2.36 6.38 4.24
N ASN A 125 3.43 5.61 4.30
CA ASN A 125 3.40 4.16 4.45
C ASN A 125 3.48 3.80 5.94
N PHE A 126 2.34 3.75 6.61
CA PHE A 126 2.25 3.38 8.02
C PHE A 126 2.24 1.85 8.18
N GLN A 127 3.36 1.20 7.86
CA GLN A 127 3.58 -0.20 8.24
C GLN A 127 4.15 -0.26 9.65
N ILE A 128 3.26 -0.18 10.65
CA ILE A 128 3.64 -0.50 12.02
C ILE A 128 3.80 -2.02 12.11
N GLN A 129 5.04 -2.49 12.14
CA GLN A 129 5.37 -3.87 12.48
C GLN A 129 4.72 -4.18 13.83
N ARG A 130 3.74 -5.09 13.81
CA ARG A 130 3.13 -5.59 15.04
C ARG A 130 4.25 -6.16 15.92
N PRO A 131 4.29 -5.84 17.22
CA PRO A 131 4.98 -6.72 18.15
C PRO A 131 4.38 -8.10 17.92
N VAL A 132 5.20 -9.02 17.41
CA VAL A 132 4.82 -10.43 17.34
C VAL A 132 4.56 -10.82 18.78
N THR A 133 3.29 -10.90 19.16
CA THR A 133 2.94 -11.61 20.37
C THR A 133 3.27 -13.04 20.04
N THR A 134 4.46 -13.48 20.45
CA THR A 134 4.88 -14.86 20.40
C THR A 134 3.90 -15.63 21.27
N VAL A 135 2.78 -16.06 20.67
CA VAL A 135 2.10 -17.26 21.15
C VAL A 135 3.13 -18.35 21.01
N GLN A 136 3.75 -18.74 22.12
CA GLN A 136 4.61 -19.91 22.15
C GLN A 136 3.79 -21.05 21.54
N PRO A 137 4.25 -21.66 20.44
CA PRO A 137 3.64 -22.87 19.95
C PRO A 137 3.68 -23.89 21.08
N LEU A 138 2.59 -24.63 21.26
CA LEU A 138 2.59 -25.82 22.11
C LEU A 138 3.71 -26.74 21.57
N VAL A 139 4.82 -26.84 22.31
CA VAL A 139 5.89 -27.79 21.99
C VAL A 139 5.30 -29.18 22.22
N ILE A 140 4.90 -29.85 21.14
CA ILE A 140 4.69 -31.30 21.16
C ILE A 140 6.08 -31.92 21.02
N PRO A 141 6.63 -32.60 22.04
CA PRO A 141 7.93 -33.23 21.94
C PRO A 141 7.81 -34.49 21.08
N GLY A 142 8.34 -34.45 19.86
CA GLY A 142 8.68 -35.67 19.14
C GLY A 142 8.42 -35.67 17.64
N SER A 143 9.35 -35.09 16.87
CA SER A 143 9.81 -35.66 15.60
C SER A 143 11.04 -34.88 15.13
N GLY A 144 12.22 -35.45 15.35
CA GLY A 144 13.45 -34.89 14.80
C GLY A 144 13.49 -35.06 13.29
N SER A 145 13.94 -34.02 12.60
CA SER A 145 14.51 -34.13 11.25
C SER A 145 15.80 -33.29 11.22
N PRO A 146 16.92 -33.83 10.71
CA PRO A 146 18.20 -33.13 10.73
C PRO A 146 18.35 -32.18 9.54
N ASP A 147 18.52 -30.90 9.85
CA ASP A 147 18.89 -29.83 8.90
C ASP A 147 20.32 -30.03 8.38
N ASN A 148 20.52 -29.87 7.07
CA ASN A 148 21.85 -29.63 6.47
C ASN A 148 21.69 -28.82 5.18
N GLY A 149 21.99 -27.51 5.21
CA GLY A 149 21.91 -26.66 4.01
C GLY A 149 22.37 -25.21 4.16
N ALA A 150 23.63 -25.00 4.57
CA ALA A 150 24.49 -23.82 4.36
C ALA A 150 23.87 -22.41 4.18
N ALA A 151 23.86 -21.64 5.27
CA ALA A 151 23.76 -20.18 5.26
C ALA A 151 25.06 -19.52 4.76
N GLY A 152 24.96 -18.68 3.72
CA GLY A 152 25.97 -17.69 3.35
C GLY A 152 25.81 -16.39 4.17
N PRO A 153 26.86 -15.56 4.31
CA PRO A 153 26.87 -14.50 5.31
C PRO A 153 26.09 -13.26 4.82
N ASN A 154 25.15 -12.81 5.67
CA ASN A 154 24.37 -11.55 5.63
C ASN A 154 22.92 -11.62 5.09
N ASN A 155 22.14 -12.63 5.46
CA ASN A 155 20.71 -12.66 5.15
C ASN A 155 19.90 -13.31 6.29
N GLN A 156 18.93 -12.58 6.84
CA GLN A 156 17.85 -13.15 7.64
C GLN A 156 16.86 -13.77 6.66
N PHE A 157 17.23 -14.95 6.17
CA PHE A 157 16.39 -15.87 5.41
C PHE A 157 15.22 -16.31 6.29
N CYS A 158 14.05 -16.55 5.69
CA CYS A 158 12.82 -17.00 6.35
C CYS A 158 13.06 -18.06 7.44
N THR A 159 13.11 -17.64 8.71
CA THR A 159 13.46 -18.54 9.83
C THR A 159 12.32 -19.49 10.24
N THR A 160 11.12 -19.25 9.71
CA THR A 160 9.91 -20.05 9.93
C THR A 160 9.50 -20.85 8.69
N CYS A 161 10.28 -20.76 7.61
CA CYS A 161 9.95 -21.46 6.39
C CYS A 161 10.10 -22.97 6.55
N SER A 162 9.18 -23.69 5.92
CA SER A 162 9.19 -25.13 5.81
C SER A 162 9.09 -25.52 4.34
N SER A 163 9.69 -26.65 3.99
CA SER A 163 9.63 -27.16 2.62
C SER A 163 8.19 -27.48 2.21
N LEU A 164 7.87 -27.16 0.95
CA LEU A 164 6.63 -27.55 0.29
C LEU A 164 6.62 -29.02 -0.13
N ALA A 165 7.73 -29.74 0.04
CA ALA A 165 7.81 -31.16 -0.25
C ALA A 165 6.74 -31.95 0.53
N GLY A 166 5.96 -32.77 -0.18
CA GLY A 166 4.89 -33.58 0.42
C GLY A 166 3.58 -32.84 0.72
N THR A 167 3.52 -31.51 0.54
CA THR A 167 2.30 -30.71 0.80
C THR A 167 1.21 -30.88 -0.26
N ARG A 168 1.57 -31.45 -1.42
CA ARG A 168 0.73 -31.57 -2.65
C ARG A 168 0.34 -30.23 -3.26
N LEU A 169 1.02 -29.15 -2.90
CA LEU A 169 0.84 -27.86 -3.56
C LEU A 169 1.42 -27.90 -4.98
N PRO A 170 0.72 -27.35 -5.98
CA PRO A 170 1.22 -27.33 -7.35
C PRO A 170 2.32 -26.27 -7.48
N LEU A 171 3.58 -26.70 -7.58
CA LEU A 171 4.73 -25.81 -7.69
C LEU A 171 5.38 -25.91 -9.07
N LYS A 172 5.61 -24.76 -9.72
CA LYS A 172 6.43 -24.70 -10.93
C LYS A 172 7.89 -24.99 -10.56
N GLN A 173 8.51 -25.93 -11.27
CA GLN A 173 9.88 -26.34 -10.98
C GLN A 173 10.86 -25.16 -11.04
N GLY A 174 11.75 -25.10 -10.04
CA GLY A 174 12.80 -24.09 -9.94
C GLY A 174 12.28 -22.69 -9.65
N GLN A 175 11.28 -22.55 -8.77
CA GLN A 175 10.68 -21.26 -8.36
C GLN A 175 10.71 -21.03 -6.83
N GLY A 176 11.65 -21.65 -6.12
CA GLY A 176 11.62 -21.74 -4.65
C GLY A 176 10.61 -22.78 -4.17
N ASP A 177 10.87 -23.43 -3.05
CA ASP A 177 10.08 -24.56 -2.54
C ASP A 177 9.89 -24.51 -1.01
N GLU A 178 9.92 -23.31 -0.44
CA GLU A 178 9.77 -23.07 0.99
C GLU A 178 8.80 -21.90 1.24
N LEU A 179 7.97 -22.01 2.28
CA LEU A 179 7.05 -20.95 2.74
C LEU A 179 6.85 -21.01 4.26
N ASP A 180 6.34 -19.93 4.84
CA ASP A 180 5.92 -19.91 6.24
C ASP A 180 4.85 -20.97 6.52
N ALA A 181 4.92 -21.63 7.67
CA ALA A 181 4.03 -22.75 8.01
C ALA A 181 2.54 -22.38 8.00
N GLU A 182 2.16 -21.15 8.37
CA GLU A 182 0.76 -20.70 8.29
C GLU A 182 0.33 -20.56 6.82
N MET A 183 1.19 -20.01 5.97
CA MET A 183 0.94 -19.87 4.55
C MET A 183 0.77 -21.24 3.88
N ILE A 184 1.60 -22.23 4.23
CA ILE A 184 1.47 -23.61 3.76
C ILE A 184 0.10 -24.19 4.13
N ALA A 185 -0.31 -24.07 5.39
CA ALA A 185 -1.58 -24.62 5.85
C ALA A 185 -2.78 -24.02 5.10
N LYS A 186 -2.77 -22.69 4.88
CA LYS A 186 -3.81 -21.99 4.11
C LYS A 186 -3.81 -22.40 2.65
N LEU A 187 -2.64 -22.47 2.02
CA LEU A 187 -2.51 -22.91 0.64
C LEU A 187 -2.97 -24.35 0.44
N GLN A 188 -2.72 -25.24 1.41
CA GLN A 188 -3.18 -26.64 1.32
C GLN A 188 -4.70 -26.74 1.34
N ALA A 189 -5.37 -25.96 2.20
CA ALA A 189 -6.83 -25.89 2.22
C ALA A 189 -7.38 -25.25 0.94
N PHE A 190 -6.80 -24.12 0.52
CA PHE A 190 -7.10 -23.45 -0.75
C PHE A 190 -6.96 -24.40 -1.95
N ASN A 191 -5.91 -25.21 -2.00
CA ASN A 191 -5.67 -26.15 -3.09
C ASN A 191 -6.76 -27.24 -3.18
N GLN A 192 -7.35 -27.64 -2.05
CA GLN A 192 -8.47 -28.60 -2.07
C GLN A 192 -9.71 -27.97 -2.70
N ASP A 193 -10.02 -26.73 -2.33
CA ASP A 193 -11.20 -26.01 -2.83
C ASP A 193 -11.00 -25.55 -4.30
N MET A 194 -9.75 -25.38 -4.72
CA MET A 194 -9.38 -25.09 -6.11
C MET A 194 -9.18 -26.33 -6.99
N SER A 195 -9.52 -27.53 -6.53
CA SER A 195 -9.28 -28.79 -7.26
C SER A 195 -9.88 -28.87 -8.67
N GLY A 196 -10.88 -28.04 -8.99
CA GLY A 196 -11.47 -27.92 -10.33
C GLY A 196 -10.74 -27.00 -11.31
N THR A 197 -9.72 -26.27 -10.87
CA THR A 197 -8.99 -25.29 -11.69
C THR A 197 -7.49 -25.55 -11.59
N ASN A 198 -6.81 -25.82 -12.72
CA ASN A 198 -5.37 -26.06 -12.67
C ASN A 198 -4.61 -24.74 -12.49
N TRP A 199 -3.98 -24.59 -11.33
CA TRP A 199 -3.14 -23.46 -10.95
C TRP A 199 -1.80 -23.98 -10.42
N GLN A 200 -0.80 -23.10 -10.34
CA GLN A 200 0.50 -23.40 -9.76
C GLN A 200 1.13 -22.17 -9.11
N ILE A 201 1.92 -22.40 -8.08
CA ILE A 201 2.87 -21.45 -7.50
C ILE A 201 3.96 -21.22 -8.55
N THR A 202 4.12 -19.97 -8.97
CA THR A 202 5.14 -19.52 -9.91
C THR A 202 6.31 -18.84 -9.23
N GLU A 203 6.19 -18.48 -7.96
CA GLU A 203 7.29 -18.05 -7.11
C GLU A 203 6.98 -18.28 -5.63
N ALA A 204 7.98 -18.80 -4.90
CA ALA A 204 8.01 -18.96 -3.46
C ALA A 204 9.42 -18.59 -2.93
N PHE A 205 9.66 -18.80 -1.63
CA PHE A 205 11.00 -18.65 -1.08
C PHE A 205 11.86 -19.90 -1.42
N PRO A 206 13.17 -19.75 -1.69
CA PRO A 206 13.86 -18.51 -1.99
C PRO A 206 13.47 -17.96 -3.39
N PRO A 207 13.34 -16.63 -3.54
CA PRO A 207 13.01 -16.03 -4.83
C PRO A 207 14.12 -16.28 -5.84
N THR A 208 13.74 -16.53 -7.09
CA THR A 208 14.68 -16.96 -8.14
C THR A 208 15.32 -15.82 -8.91
N THR A 209 14.80 -14.60 -8.75
CA THR A 209 15.39 -13.40 -9.33
C THR A 209 15.82 -12.40 -8.25
N THR A 210 16.80 -11.56 -8.57
CA THR A 210 17.29 -10.48 -7.69
C THR A 210 16.37 -9.24 -7.66
N LYS A 211 15.14 -9.32 -8.19
CA LYS A 211 14.25 -8.17 -8.42
C LYS A 211 12.85 -8.28 -7.81
N HIS A 212 12.67 -8.98 -6.69
CA HIS A 212 11.40 -8.91 -5.95
C HIS A 212 11.45 -7.76 -4.96
N LYS A 213 10.49 -6.84 -5.09
CA LYS A 213 10.44 -5.60 -4.31
C LYS A 213 9.90 -5.82 -2.91
N ASP A 214 9.14 -6.89 -2.69
CA ASP A 214 8.39 -7.09 -1.46
C ASP A 214 9.10 -8.03 -0.49
N GLN A 215 9.17 -7.58 0.76
CA GLN A 215 9.81 -8.31 1.86
C GLN A 215 9.13 -9.67 2.13
N CYS A 216 7.88 -9.86 1.70
CA CYS A 216 7.13 -11.08 1.96
C CYS A 216 7.69 -12.32 1.22
N HIS A 217 8.38 -12.14 0.09
CA HIS A 217 9.04 -13.26 -0.61
C HIS A 217 10.29 -13.73 0.16
N TYR A 218 10.89 -12.86 0.97
CA TYR A 218 12.07 -13.20 1.78
C TYR A 218 11.71 -13.83 3.13
N ASN A 219 10.47 -13.69 3.60
CA ASN A 219 9.96 -14.31 4.82
C ASN A 219 8.91 -15.40 4.57
N GLY A 220 8.69 -15.81 3.31
CA GLY A 220 7.80 -16.92 2.93
C GLY A 220 6.31 -16.69 3.21
N THR A 221 5.87 -15.45 3.40
CA THR A 221 4.46 -15.13 3.72
C THR A 221 3.61 -14.75 2.50
N CYS A 222 4.20 -14.79 1.31
CA CYS A 222 3.49 -14.59 0.05
C CYS A 222 4.06 -15.48 -1.06
N ILE A 223 3.28 -15.61 -2.13
CA ILE A 223 3.66 -16.31 -3.36
C ILE A 223 3.22 -15.51 -4.59
N ASP A 224 3.89 -15.76 -5.70
CA ASP A 224 3.27 -15.55 -7.00
C ASP A 224 2.62 -16.85 -7.45
N ALA A 225 1.42 -16.76 -7.99
CA ALA A 225 0.70 -17.89 -8.56
C ALA A 225 0.17 -17.57 -9.94
N ASN A 226 -0.09 -18.61 -10.73
CA ASN A 226 -0.76 -18.46 -12.01
C ASN A 226 -1.52 -19.73 -12.39
N PHE A 227 -2.40 -19.62 -13.36
CA PHE A 227 -2.98 -20.79 -13.99
C PHE A 227 -1.91 -21.58 -14.74
N THR A 228 -1.99 -22.91 -14.70
CA THR A 228 -1.06 -23.75 -15.48
C THR A 228 -1.29 -23.56 -16.97
N PRO A 229 -0.28 -23.77 -17.83
CA PRO A 229 -0.46 -23.74 -19.27
C PRO A 229 -1.66 -24.59 -19.73
N GLY A 230 -2.57 -24.00 -20.50
CA GLY A 230 -3.80 -24.65 -20.96
C GLY A 230 -5.06 -24.29 -20.16
N THR A 231 -4.92 -23.67 -18.99
CA THR A 231 -6.05 -23.12 -18.22
C THR A 231 -6.20 -21.63 -18.51
N PRO A 232 -7.32 -21.16 -19.08
CA PRO A 232 -7.50 -19.76 -19.43
C PRO A 232 -7.75 -18.89 -18.18
N ALA A 233 -7.12 -17.72 -18.14
CA ALA A 233 -7.34 -16.69 -17.13
C ALA A 233 -8.61 -15.86 -17.44
N THR A 234 -9.77 -16.51 -17.41
CA THR A 234 -11.07 -15.86 -17.61
C THR A 234 -11.48 -15.06 -16.38
N ALA A 235 -12.36 -14.06 -16.55
CA ALA A 235 -12.97 -13.34 -15.43
C ALA A 235 -13.50 -14.27 -14.33
N THR A 236 -14.22 -15.33 -14.68
CA THR A 236 -14.76 -16.31 -13.73
C THR A 236 -13.66 -17.06 -12.97
N ASN A 237 -12.61 -17.51 -13.66
CA ASN A 237 -11.53 -18.24 -13.01
C ASN A 237 -10.73 -17.33 -12.07
N ILE A 238 -10.49 -16.08 -12.48
CA ILE A 238 -9.81 -15.07 -11.67
C ILE A 238 -10.63 -14.76 -10.41
N ASP A 239 -11.92 -14.49 -10.56
CA ASP A 239 -12.80 -14.22 -9.43
C ASP A 239 -12.93 -15.42 -8.50
N ASN A 240 -12.99 -16.65 -9.04
CA ASN A 240 -13.01 -17.88 -8.24
C ASN A 240 -11.72 -18.04 -7.43
N PHE A 241 -10.56 -17.78 -8.05
CA PHE A 241 -9.27 -17.82 -7.36
C PHE A 241 -9.23 -16.80 -6.21
N ILE A 242 -9.62 -15.55 -6.50
CA ILE A 242 -9.57 -14.45 -5.51
C ILE A 242 -10.54 -14.69 -4.35
N SER A 243 -11.77 -15.10 -4.65
CA SER A 243 -12.79 -15.39 -3.62
C SER A 243 -12.41 -16.59 -2.77
N THR A 244 -11.91 -17.68 -3.37
CA THR A 244 -11.43 -18.86 -2.62
C THR A 244 -10.25 -18.51 -1.73
N ALA A 245 -9.30 -17.68 -2.20
CA ALA A 245 -8.20 -17.19 -1.36
C ALA A 245 -8.71 -16.41 -0.15
N ALA A 246 -9.71 -15.55 -0.34
CA ALA A 246 -10.32 -14.77 0.74
C ALA A 246 -11.02 -15.64 1.80
N GLU A 247 -11.66 -16.74 1.39
CA GLU A 247 -12.27 -17.73 2.30
C GLU A 247 -11.21 -18.34 3.24
N HIS A 248 -10.01 -18.59 2.73
CA HIS A 248 -8.86 -19.12 3.46
C HIS A 248 -8.00 -18.07 4.17
N LYS A 249 -8.52 -16.84 4.34
CA LYS A 249 -7.79 -15.73 4.98
C LYS A 249 -6.45 -15.44 4.26
N MET A 250 -6.50 -15.43 2.93
CA MET A 250 -5.43 -14.91 2.08
C MET A 250 -5.99 -13.74 1.26
N ILE A 251 -5.11 -12.82 0.87
CA ILE A 251 -5.43 -11.77 -0.08
C ILE A 251 -4.78 -12.19 -1.41
N ALA A 252 -5.58 -12.31 -2.46
CA ALA A 252 -5.08 -12.56 -3.81
C ALA A 252 -5.44 -11.38 -4.71
N GLU A 253 -4.45 -10.87 -5.43
CA GLU A 253 -4.60 -9.75 -6.35
C GLU A 253 -4.09 -10.19 -7.72
N TYR A 254 -4.88 -9.97 -8.77
CA TYR A 254 -4.49 -10.34 -10.13
C TYR A 254 -3.84 -9.14 -10.83
N GLU A 255 -2.57 -9.25 -11.16
CA GLU A 255 -1.82 -8.19 -11.83
C GLU A 255 -1.87 -8.34 -13.34
N VAL A 256 -2.03 -7.22 -14.06
CA VAL A 256 -1.98 -7.16 -15.52
C VAL A 256 -1.09 -6.01 -15.99
N PRO A 257 -0.44 -6.11 -17.17
CA PRO A 257 0.53 -5.10 -17.62
C PRO A 257 -0.09 -3.78 -18.03
N THR A 258 -1.36 -3.78 -18.46
CA THR A 258 -2.01 -2.59 -19.04
C THR A 258 -3.43 -2.36 -18.54
N GLU A 259 -3.86 -1.11 -18.61
CA GLU A 259 -5.24 -0.73 -18.33
C GLU A 259 -6.24 -1.39 -19.30
N ALA A 260 -5.82 -1.63 -20.54
CA ALA A 260 -6.64 -2.29 -21.54
C ALA A 260 -6.94 -3.75 -21.14
N ASP A 261 -5.96 -4.46 -20.56
CA ASP A 261 -6.16 -5.82 -20.05
C ASP A 261 -7.12 -5.85 -18.87
N ARG A 262 -6.98 -4.91 -17.93
CA ARG A 262 -7.91 -4.77 -16.81
C ARG A 262 -9.32 -4.48 -17.30
N THR A 263 -9.47 -3.53 -18.22
CA THR A 263 -10.77 -3.16 -18.79
C THR A 263 -11.42 -4.33 -19.52
N ARG A 264 -10.64 -5.13 -20.28
CA ARG A 264 -11.13 -6.35 -20.91
C ARG A 264 -11.72 -7.31 -19.88
N LEU A 265 -10.98 -7.62 -18.82
CA LEU A 265 -11.43 -8.53 -17.75
C LEU A 265 -12.67 -8.00 -17.02
N ARG A 266 -12.75 -6.67 -16.78
CA ARG A 266 -13.96 -6.05 -16.23
C ARG A 266 -15.17 -6.19 -17.15
N ASN A 267 -14.98 -6.02 -18.46
CA ASN A 267 -16.05 -6.21 -19.45
C ASN A 267 -16.47 -7.68 -19.57
N GLU A 268 -15.56 -8.62 -19.31
CA GLU A 268 -15.86 -10.06 -19.19
C GLU A 268 -16.54 -10.43 -17.86
N GLY A 269 -16.71 -9.47 -16.94
CA GLY A 269 -17.46 -9.64 -15.69
C GLY A 269 -16.60 -9.84 -14.44
N ALA A 270 -15.29 -9.63 -14.49
CA ALA A 270 -14.43 -9.83 -13.33
C ALA A 270 -14.72 -8.79 -12.24
N THR A 271 -14.83 -9.24 -11.00
CA THR A 271 -15.19 -8.45 -9.81
C THR A 271 -14.09 -8.42 -8.75
N GLY A 272 -13.15 -9.37 -8.76
CA GLY A 272 -12.02 -9.46 -7.85
C GLY A 272 -10.99 -8.33 -8.04
N THR A 273 -10.03 -8.21 -7.13
CA THR A 273 -8.98 -7.18 -7.19
C THR A 273 -8.06 -7.41 -8.40
N ILE A 274 -8.05 -6.44 -9.32
CA ILE A 274 -7.18 -6.46 -10.52
C ILE A 274 -6.33 -5.18 -10.54
N LEU A 275 -5.02 -5.34 -10.48
CA LEU A 275 -4.04 -4.24 -10.45
C LEU A 275 -3.35 -4.10 -11.81
N VAL A 276 -3.02 -2.85 -12.17
CA VAL A 276 -2.24 -2.57 -13.39
C VAL A 276 -0.80 -2.28 -12.99
N VAL A 277 0.11 -3.19 -13.35
CA VAL A 277 1.53 -3.09 -13.01
C VAL A 277 2.36 -3.15 -14.29
N PRO A 278 2.89 -2.02 -14.79
CA PRO A 278 3.64 -2.00 -16.03
C PRO A 278 4.86 -2.93 -16.02
N GLY A 279 4.97 -3.79 -17.03
CA GLY A 279 6.12 -4.66 -17.23
C GLY A 279 6.03 -6.04 -16.57
N VAL A 280 4.90 -6.38 -15.93
CA VAL A 280 4.66 -7.73 -15.40
C VAL A 280 4.07 -8.65 -16.46
N VAL A 281 4.30 -9.95 -16.31
CA VAL A 281 3.47 -10.97 -16.95
C VAL A 281 2.24 -11.17 -16.05
N PRO A 282 1.01 -11.31 -16.58
CA PRO A 282 -0.16 -11.49 -15.73
C PRO A 282 0.00 -12.66 -14.76
N HIS A 283 -0.25 -12.43 -13.48
CA HIS A 283 -0.12 -13.41 -12.40
C HIS A 283 -0.95 -12.97 -11.19
N PHE A 284 -1.07 -13.84 -10.19
CA PHE A 284 -1.61 -13.51 -8.89
C PHE A 284 -0.47 -13.25 -7.91
N SER A 285 -0.54 -12.16 -7.17
CA SER A 285 0.21 -11.99 -5.93
C SER A 285 -0.68 -12.40 -4.76
N VAL A 286 -0.26 -13.39 -3.98
CA VAL A 286 -1.05 -13.96 -2.89
C VAL A 286 -0.34 -13.77 -1.57
N TYR A 287 -1.01 -13.09 -0.64
CA TYR A 287 -0.49 -12.72 0.66
C TYR A 287 -1.23 -13.46 1.77
N ASN A 288 -0.50 -13.89 2.80
CA ASN A 288 -1.10 -14.39 4.02
C ASN A 288 -1.86 -13.24 4.75
N ALA A 289 -3.18 -13.32 4.85
CA ALA A 289 -3.98 -12.35 5.61
C ALA A 289 -4.14 -12.85 7.06
N GLN A 290 -3.62 -12.10 8.03
CA GLN A 290 -3.86 -12.45 9.45
C GLN A 290 -5.36 -12.29 9.77
N ALA A 291 -5.96 -13.30 10.38
CA ALA A 291 -7.36 -13.23 10.81
C ALA A 291 -7.60 -12.03 11.75
N PRO A 292 -8.76 -11.35 11.69
CA PRO A 292 -9.15 -10.42 12.74
C PRO A 292 -9.29 -11.22 14.03
N GLN A 293 -8.40 -10.97 15.00
CA GLN A 293 -8.54 -11.48 16.35
C GLN A 293 -9.86 -10.92 16.90
N THR A 294 -10.88 -11.76 16.99
CA THR A 294 -12.11 -11.43 17.71
C THR A 294 -11.72 -11.27 19.18
N ASN A 295 -11.69 -10.03 19.66
CA ASN A 295 -11.70 -9.74 21.09
C ASN A 295 -13.07 -10.03 21.68
#